data_AF-A0A317H517-F1
#
_entry.id   AF-A0A317H517-F1
#
_cell.length_a   1.000
_cell.length_b   1.000
_cell.length_c   1.000
_cell.angle_alpha   90.00
_cell.angle_beta   90.00
_cell.angle_gamma   90.00
#
_symmetry.space_group_name_H-M   'P 1'
#
loop_
_entity.id
_entity.type
_entity.pdbx_description
1 polymer ?
#
loop_
_entity_poly.entity_id
_entity_poly.type
_entity_poly.pdbx_seq_one_letter_code
_entity_poly.pdbx_strand_id
1 'polypeptide(L)'
;MRIKKLLTLSPFLIFFACQLRAQDKWDLKRCVEFALHNNISIKLADVDARVSKLVYEQSKYQRFGQAQFATQFGLNFGRSIDPTTNLFTSNQSVFQGISLQAGANLFNWFSQRRLIEANQFGYEAQRVNIDKVKSDVTLNVAAAYLTALLSREQVNLSQTKLDLTRHQLDNTRKLVAAGSVPELNAAELEAQYATDTSSLISAQQTFDINVLSLKAFLNLDAAAEFELDTPPIESIPVEPISELQPDLVFSMASKTFPQQKMNELRVVSAQKNVLAVKGIQFPTLSVFGSLGNNFANDLKASEYSFADRQTQAYVNTPGGPLFVYTPTVTSTKLVSQPFGKVFNDYWTQLDNNFRQQIGLQLSIPIFNGGQYRTNYQKAKLNVQTVTLQKESDLLTLKQNIYQAYFNAVASLQKFESNRKAVATAERSFDLATKRFNVGLLSTIDYLVNQNNLFTAKINQISSHYDFVFKMKVLEYYKGLGVRL
;
A
#
# COMPACT_ATOMS: atom_id res chain seq x y z
N MET A 1 -21.43 31.07 80.13
CA MET A 1 -22.64 30.22 80.34
C MET A 1 -22.73 29.26 79.17
N ARG A 2 -22.92 27.97 79.47
CA ARG A 2 -22.79 26.80 78.59
C ARG A 2 -23.69 26.87 77.34
N ILE A 3 -23.22 26.33 76.21
CA ILE A 3 -23.93 25.32 75.40
C ILE A 3 -22.89 24.54 74.57
N LYS A 4 -22.86 23.22 74.79
CA LYS A 4 -22.13 22.22 74.00
C LYS A 4 -22.91 21.92 72.72
N LYS A 5 -22.23 21.75 71.58
CA LYS A 5 -22.67 20.84 70.51
C LYS A 5 -21.47 20.11 69.91
N LEU A 6 -21.44 18.80 70.14
CA LEU A 6 -20.69 17.81 69.38
C LEU A 6 -21.06 17.94 67.90
N LEU A 7 -20.06 17.91 67.02
CA LEU A 7 -20.26 17.65 65.59
C LEU A 7 -19.36 16.46 65.21
N THR A 8 -20.05 15.40 64.82
CA THR A 8 -19.55 14.06 64.52
C THR A 8 -18.70 14.03 63.25
N LEU A 9 -17.50 13.47 63.35
CA LEU A 9 -16.62 13.15 62.23
C LEU A 9 -17.14 11.88 61.54
N SER A 10 -17.59 12.00 60.28
CA SER A 10 -17.94 10.86 59.42
C SER A 10 -16.80 10.61 58.44
N PRO A 11 -16.30 9.37 58.24
CA PRO A 11 -15.30 9.09 57.24
C PRO A 11 -15.97 8.99 55.86
N PHE A 12 -15.60 9.88 54.95
CA PHE A 12 -16.03 9.84 53.55
C PHE A 12 -15.20 8.76 52.83
N LEU A 13 -15.76 7.55 52.76
CA LEU A 13 -15.19 6.42 52.00
C LEU A 13 -15.41 6.70 50.51
N ILE A 14 -14.38 7.18 49.83
CA ILE A 14 -14.34 7.34 48.38
C ILE A 14 -14.30 5.93 47.77
N PHE A 15 -15.46 5.43 47.38
CA PHE A 15 -15.57 4.27 46.50
C PHE A 15 -15.07 4.68 45.11
N PHE A 16 -13.79 4.43 44.85
CA PHE A 16 -13.23 4.48 43.50
C PHE A 16 -13.84 3.31 42.73
N ALA A 17 -14.93 3.56 42.01
CA ALA A 17 -15.50 2.60 41.08
C ALA A 17 -14.49 2.41 39.94
N CYS A 18 -13.58 1.45 40.13
CA CYS A 18 -12.78 0.90 39.07
C CYS A 18 -13.77 0.33 38.05
N GLN A 19 -13.98 1.03 36.94
CA GLN A 19 -14.64 0.43 35.78
C GLN A 19 -13.70 -0.65 35.28
N LEU A 20 -13.91 -1.87 35.79
CA LEU A 20 -13.50 -3.11 35.14
C LEU A 20 -14.16 -3.09 33.76
N ARG A 21 -13.47 -2.51 32.77
CA ARG A 21 -13.71 -2.90 31.39
C ARG A 21 -13.32 -4.35 31.35
N ALA A 22 -14.33 -5.24 31.33
CA ALA A 22 -14.11 -6.58 30.86
C ALA A 22 -13.34 -6.44 29.54
N GLN A 23 -12.11 -6.94 29.50
CA GLN A 23 -11.34 -6.98 28.27
C GLN A 23 -12.13 -7.86 27.31
N ASP A 24 -12.73 -7.23 26.30
CA ASP A 24 -13.41 -7.97 25.25
C ASP A 24 -12.37 -8.90 24.62
N LYS A 25 -12.64 -10.20 24.62
CA LYS A 25 -11.78 -11.19 23.99
C LYS A 25 -11.73 -10.98 22.47
N TRP A 26 -10.64 -11.38 21.86
CA TRP A 26 -10.44 -11.30 20.42
C TRP A 26 -10.91 -12.59 19.78
N ASP A 27 -12.16 -12.59 19.32
CA ASP A 27 -12.67 -13.62 18.41
C ASP A 27 -12.14 -13.38 16.99
N LEU A 28 -12.33 -14.37 16.10
CA LEU A 28 -11.85 -14.22 14.72
C LEU A 28 -12.57 -13.07 14.02
N LYS A 29 -13.89 -12.96 14.17
CA LYS A 29 -14.68 -11.95 13.45
C LYS A 29 -14.12 -10.55 13.73
N ARG A 30 -13.85 -10.25 14.99
CA ARG A 30 -13.21 -9.00 15.41
C ARG A 30 -11.79 -8.88 14.88
N CYS A 31 -10.99 -9.94 14.90
CA CYS A 31 -9.66 -9.94 14.29
C CYS A 31 -9.72 -9.55 12.80
N VAL A 32 -10.62 -10.17 12.04
CA VAL A 32 -10.80 -9.89 10.61
C VAL A 32 -11.31 -8.47 10.38
N GLU A 33 -12.37 -8.04 11.08
CA GLU A 33 -12.90 -6.67 10.96
C GLU A 33 -11.83 -5.63 11.30
N PHE A 34 -11.06 -5.86 12.38
CA PHE A 34 -9.97 -4.98 12.77
C PHE A 34 -8.87 -4.94 11.69
N ALA A 35 -8.46 -6.09 11.16
CA ALA A 35 -7.47 -6.16 10.09
C ALA A 35 -7.93 -5.44 8.82
N LEU A 36 -9.20 -5.61 8.43
CA LEU A 36 -9.76 -4.97 7.24
C LEU A 36 -9.72 -3.44 7.31
N HIS A 37 -9.82 -2.86 8.51
CA HIS A 37 -9.72 -1.42 8.73
C HIS A 37 -8.28 -0.91 8.95
N ASN A 38 -7.44 -1.70 9.62
CA ASN A 38 -6.15 -1.20 10.11
C ASN A 38 -4.93 -1.67 9.30
N ASN A 39 -5.04 -2.79 8.58
CA ASN A 39 -3.92 -3.40 7.88
C ASN A 39 -3.33 -2.47 6.80
N ILE A 40 -2.00 -2.33 6.82
CA ILE A 40 -1.25 -1.42 5.95
C ILE A 40 -1.34 -1.85 4.48
N SER A 41 -1.38 -3.15 4.18
CA SER A 41 -1.46 -3.63 2.79
C SER A 41 -2.77 -3.20 2.11
N ILE A 42 -3.89 -3.18 2.86
CA ILE A 42 -5.18 -2.68 2.36
C ILE A 42 -5.11 -1.15 2.15
N LYS A 43 -4.51 -0.41 3.08
CA LYS A 43 -4.31 1.04 2.96
C LYS A 43 -3.42 1.39 1.76
N LEU A 44 -2.37 0.61 1.50
CA LEU A 44 -1.50 0.76 0.33
C LEU A 44 -2.28 0.53 -0.97
N ALA A 45 -3.07 -0.54 -1.04
CA ALA A 45 -3.91 -0.83 -2.20
C ALA A 45 -4.95 0.28 -2.46
N ASP A 46 -5.52 0.87 -1.41
CA ASP A 46 -6.39 2.05 -1.52
C ASP A 46 -5.66 3.28 -2.07
N VAL A 47 -4.43 3.56 -1.58
CA VAL A 47 -3.59 4.64 -2.11
C VAL A 47 -3.31 4.43 -3.60
N ASP A 48 -2.94 3.22 -4.03
CA ASP A 48 -2.69 2.90 -5.44
C ASP A 48 -3.93 3.08 -6.32
N ALA A 49 -5.12 2.74 -5.80
CA ALA A 49 -6.38 2.98 -6.47
C ALA A 49 -6.69 4.49 -6.58
N ARG A 50 -6.39 5.29 -5.55
CA ARG A 50 -6.54 6.75 -5.58
C ARG A 50 -5.55 7.40 -6.55
N VAL A 51 -4.30 6.93 -6.62
CA VAL A 51 -3.33 7.36 -7.63
C VAL A 51 -3.85 7.05 -9.03
N SER A 52 -4.36 5.84 -9.26
CA SER A 52 -4.94 5.45 -10.55
C SER A 52 -6.17 6.29 -10.92
N LYS A 53 -6.99 6.67 -9.92
CA LYS A 53 -8.10 7.61 -10.11
C LYS A 53 -7.61 8.98 -10.56
N LEU A 54 -6.56 9.52 -9.94
CA LEU A 54 -5.98 10.81 -10.32
C LEU A 54 -5.44 10.77 -11.75
N VAL A 55 -4.79 9.68 -12.17
CA VAL A 55 -4.34 9.48 -13.57
C VAL A 55 -5.52 9.46 -14.53
N TYR A 56 -6.61 8.76 -14.19
CA TYR A 56 -7.84 8.77 -14.98
C TYR A 56 -8.44 10.19 -15.10
N GLU A 57 -8.58 10.92 -14.00
CA GLU A 57 -9.08 12.30 -14.03
C GLU A 57 -8.15 13.24 -14.80
N GLN A 58 -6.83 13.13 -14.62
CA GLN A 58 -5.83 13.87 -15.40
C GLN A 58 -6.01 13.65 -16.90
N SER A 59 -6.25 12.41 -17.34
CA SER A 59 -6.48 12.12 -18.76
C SER A 59 -7.77 12.74 -19.31
N LYS A 60 -8.78 12.97 -18.46
CA LYS A 60 -9.96 13.77 -18.87
C LYS A 60 -9.59 15.24 -19.03
N TYR A 61 -8.80 15.79 -18.12
CA TYR A 61 -8.38 17.19 -18.19
C TYR A 61 -7.46 17.47 -19.38
N GLN A 62 -6.67 16.50 -19.82
CA GLN A 62 -5.84 16.59 -21.03
C GLN A 62 -6.65 16.74 -22.34
N ARG A 63 -7.98 16.60 -22.30
CA ARG A 63 -8.85 16.97 -23.42
C ARG A 63 -9.01 18.48 -23.55
N PHE A 64 -8.83 19.21 -22.46
CA PHE A 64 -8.83 20.66 -22.48
C PHE A 64 -7.49 21.19 -22.96
N GLY A 65 -7.50 22.43 -23.41
CA GLY A 65 -6.26 23.12 -23.75
C GLY A 65 -5.37 23.35 -22.54
N GLN A 66 -4.11 23.61 -22.81
CA GLN A 66 -3.15 24.10 -21.84
C GLN A 66 -2.90 25.58 -22.11
N ALA A 67 -2.65 26.36 -21.05
CA ALA A 67 -2.19 27.73 -21.15
C ALA A 67 -0.91 27.88 -20.31
N GLN A 68 0.11 28.49 -20.90
CA GLN A 68 1.40 28.72 -20.29
C GLN A 68 1.71 30.20 -20.33
N PHE A 69 1.83 30.80 -19.15
CA PHE A 69 2.39 32.14 -18.99
C PHE A 69 3.90 32.02 -18.79
N ALA A 70 4.68 32.81 -19.51
CA ALA A 70 6.13 32.87 -19.39
C ALA A 70 6.59 34.33 -19.45
N THR A 71 7.46 34.72 -18.52
CA THR A 71 8.15 36.01 -18.54
C THR A 71 9.64 35.74 -18.54
N GLN A 72 10.36 36.36 -19.45
CA GLN A 72 11.81 36.30 -19.54
C GLN A 72 12.36 37.71 -19.35
N PHE A 73 13.15 37.92 -18.30
CA PHE A 73 13.86 39.17 -18.06
C PHE A 73 15.35 38.89 -18.15
N GLY A 74 16.10 39.75 -18.82
CA GLY A 74 17.52 39.54 -19.03
C GLY A 74 18.28 40.78 -19.46
N LEU A 75 19.59 40.62 -19.55
CA LEU A 75 20.51 41.63 -20.06
C LEU A 75 21.22 41.05 -21.28
N ASN A 76 21.24 41.79 -22.39
CA ASN A 76 22.08 41.50 -23.53
C ASN A 76 23.39 42.27 -23.40
N PHE A 77 24.50 41.57 -23.65
CA PHE A 77 25.84 42.13 -23.67
C PHE A 77 26.48 41.93 -25.04
N GLY A 78 27.18 42.95 -25.54
CA GLY A 78 27.83 42.90 -26.84
C GLY A 78 26.84 43.09 -28.00
N ARG A 79 27.22 42.64 -29.20
CA ARG A 79 26.38 42.78 -30.39
C ARG A 79 25.17 41.84 -30.30
N SER A 80 23.99 42.41 -30.14
CA SER A 80 22.72 41.70 -30.06
C SER A 80 21.67 42.38 -30.94
N ILE A 81 20.54 41.71 -31.16
CA ILE A 81 19.38 42.31 -31.84
C ILE A 81 18.47 42.86 -30.76
N ASP A 82 18.11 44.13 -30.86
CA ASP A 82 17.11 44.72 -29.99
C ASP A 82 15.73 44.08 -30.31
N PRO A 83 15.08 43.42 -29.33
CA PRO A 83 13.83 42.69 -29.56
C PRO A 83 12.61 43.58 -29.81
N THR A 84 12.72 44.90 -29.65
CA THR A 84 11.67 45.88 -29.96
C THR A 84 11.86 46.49 -31.36
N THR A 85 13.07 46.89 -31.72
CA THR A 85 13.36 47.57 -32.99
C THR A 85 13.84 46.65 -34.12
N ASN A 86 14.22 45.40 -33.80
CA ASN A 86 14.85 44.45 -34.72
C ASN A 86 16.14 44.96 -35.40
N LEU A 87 16.78 45.97 -34.82
CA LEU A 87 18.07 46.49 -35.29
C LEU A 87 19.22 45.89 -34.48
N PHE A 88 20.41 45.80 -35.10
CA PHE A 88 21.61 45.42 -34.36
C PHE A 88 22.02 46.56 -33.44
N THR A 89 22.15 46.25 -32.15
CA THR A 89 22.74 47.14 -31.14
C THR A 89 23.99 46.49 -30.56
N SER A 90 25.06 47.27 -30.42
CA SER A 90 26.28 46.86 -29.70
C SER A 90 26.28 47.35 -28.25
N ASN A 91 25.18 47.97 -27.81
CA ASN A 91 25.01 48.47 -26.46
C ASN A 91 24.58 47.34 -25.51
N GLN A 92 24.83 47.56 -24.23
CA GLN A 92 24.24 46.71 -23.19
C GLN A 92 22.78 47.09 -23.06
N SER A 93 21.86 46.14 -23.25
CA SER A 93 20.41 46.40 -23.15
C SER A 93 19.77 45.49 -22.12
N VAL A 94 18.79 46.03 -21.39
CA VAL A 94 17.87 45.23 -20.60
C VAL A 94 16.69 44.88 -21.49
N PHE A 95 16.15 43.68 -21.35
CA PHE A 95 14.95 43.28 -22.03
C PHE A 95 14.03 42.48 -21.13
N GLN A 96 12.74 42.53 -21.46
CA GLN A 96 11.73 41.63 -20.93
C GLN A 96 10.80 41.18 -22.05
N GLY A 97 10.64 39.88 -22.22
CA GLY A 97 9.57 39.31 -23.02
C GLY A 97 8.53 38.69 -22.12
N ILE A 98 7.26 39.08 -22.23
CA ILE A 98 6.15 38.38 -21.58
C ILE A 98 5.34 37.68 -22.66
N SER A 99 5.00 36.41 -22.44
CA SER A 99 4.16 35.63 -23.35
C SER A 99 3.14 34.80 -22.60
N LEU A 100 1.94 34.71 -23.15
CA LEU A 100 0.91 33.76 -22.75
C LEU A 100 0.59 32.91 -23.97
N GLN A 101 0.89 31.61 -23.93
CA GLN A 101 0.63 30.67 -25.00
C GLN A 101 -0.48 29.73 -24.55
N ALA A 102 -1.58 29.66 -25.29
CA ALA A 102 -2.66 28.72 -25.05
C ALA A 102 -2.83 27.81 -26.27
N GLY A 103 -3.16 26.55 -26.06
CA GLY A 103 -3.42 25.63 -27.17
C GLY A 103 -4.15 24.38 -26.74
N ALA A 104 -4.90 23.81 -27.67
CA ALA A 104 -5.68 22.60 -27.44
C ALA A 104 -5.59 21.66 -28.66
N ASN A 105 -5.60 20.36 -28.40
CA ASN A 105 -5.78 19.37 -29.45
C ASN A 105 -7.26 19.31 -29.82
N LEU A 106 -7.59 19.64 -31.08
CA LEU A 106 -8.95 19.53 -31.60
C LEU A 106 -9.27 18.09 -31.99
N PHE A 107 -8.30 17.41 -32.65
CA PHE A 107 -8.47 16.04 -33.08
C PHE A 107 -7.14 15.29 -33.14
N ASN A 108 -7.10 14.07 -32.58
CA ASN A 108 -5.93 13.20 -32.58
C ASN A 108 -6.26 11.72 -32.82
N TRP A 109 -7.19 11.45 -33.75
CA TRP A 109 -7.62 10.09 -34.12
C TRP A 109 -8.11 9.25 -32.94
N PHE A 110 -8.89 9.90 -32.06
CA PHE A 110 -9.42 9.32 -30.84
C PHE A 110 -8.38 8.78 -29.86
N SER A 111 -7.09 9.09 -30.04
CA SER A 111 -6.02 8.62 -29.16
C SER A 111 -6.27 9.05 -27.71
N GLN A 112 -6.65 10.33 -27.47
CA GLN A 112 -6.99 10.78 -26.12
C GLN A 112 -8.20 10.04 -25.54
N ARG A 113 -9.25 9.83 -26.35
CA ARG A 113 -10.45 9.11 -25.90
C ARG A 113 -10.13 7.67 -25.47
N ARG A 114 -9.31 6.96 -26.26
CA ARG A 114 -8.90 5.58 -25.95
C ARG A 114 -7.97 5.52 -24.74
N LEU A 115 -7.13 6.54 -24.53
CA LEU A 115 -6.29 6.64 -23.33
C LEU A 115 -7.14 6.82 -22.07
N ILE A 116 -8.19 7.65 -22.12
CA ILE A 116 -9.14 7.81 -21.01
C ILE A 116 -9.85 6.49 -20.70
N GLU A 117 -10.33 5.77 -21.72
CA GLU A 117 -10.92 4.44 -21.56
C GLU A 117 -9.91 3.46 -20.92
N ALA A 118 -8.65 3.47 -21.37
CA ALA A 118 -7.59 2.63 -20.80
C ALA A 118 -7.35 2.93 -19.31
N ASN A 119 -7.21 4.21 -18.96
CA ASN A 119 -7.00 4.65 -17.57
C ASN A 119 -8.23 4.37 -16.70
N GLN A 120 -9.45 4.44 -17.25
CA GLN A 120 -10.66 4.06 -16.54
C GLN A 120 -10.62 2.58 -16.13
N PHE A 121 -10.39 1.67 -17.08
CA PHE A 121 -10.31 0.24 -16.77
C PHE A 121 -9.10 -0.08 -15.87
N GLY A 122 -8.00 0.67 -15.99
CA GLY A 122 -6.85 0.57 -15.08
C GLY A 122 -7.21 0.96 -13.64
N TYR A 123 -7.98 2.03 -13.46
CA TYR A 123 -8.52 2.44 -12.17
C TYR A 123 -9.50 1.41 -11.60
N GLU A 124 -10.44 0.91 -12.42
CA GLU A 124 -11.38 -0.13 -12.02
C GLU A 124 -10.68 -1.42 -11.60
N ALA A 125 -9.62 -1.81 -12.32
CA ALA A 125 -8.78 -2.94 -11.92
C ALA A 125 -8.15 -2.72 -10.54
N GLN A 126 -7.61 -1.53 -10.25
CA GLN A 126 -7.04 -1.24 -8.94
C GLN A 126 -8.07 -1.14 -7.82
N ARG A 127 -9.31 -0.74 -8.13
CA ARG A 127 -10.40 -0.86 -7.15
C ARG A 127 -10.68 -2.32 -6.79
N VAL A 128 -10.74 -3.22 -7.77
CA VAL A 128 -10.94 -4.65 -7.53
C VAL A 128 -9.72 -5.28 -6.83
N ASN A 129 -8.51 -4.76 -7.08
CA ASN A 129 -7.31 -5.18 -6.36
C ASN A 129 -7.42 -4.94 -4.84
N ILE A 130 -8.14 -3.91 -4.39
CA ILE A 130 -8.41 -3.70 -2.95
C ILE A 130 -9.17 -4.92 -2.40
N ASP A 131 -10.21 -5.38 -3.10
CA ASP A 131 -10.99 -6.54 -2.66
C ASP A 131 -10.15 -7.81 -2.64
N LYS A 132 -9.25 -7.98 -3.61
CA LYS A 132 -8.26 -9.08 -3.63
C LYS A 132 -7.33 -9.03 -2.41
N VAL A 133 -6.79 -7.86 -2.07
CA VAL A 133 -5.91 -7.69 -0.91
C VAL A 133 -6.67 -7.91 0.41
N LYS A 134 -7.91 -7.43 0.53
CA LYS A 134 -8.77 -7.73 1.70
C LYS A 134 -8.98 -9.23 1.88
N SER A 135 -9.23 -9.91 0.77
CA SER A 135 -9.35 -11.36 0.68
C SER A 135 -8.09 -12.08 1.18
N ASP A 136 -6.91 -11.71 0.69
CA ASP A 136 -5.62 -12.28 1.12
C ASP A 136 -5.35 -12.02 2.61
N VAL A 137 -5.61 -10.80 3.10
CA VAL A 137 -5.45 -10.44 4.52
C VAL A 137 -6.39 -11.26 5.40
N THR A 138 -7.66 -11.43 4.99
CA THR A 138 -8.63 -12.24 5.73
C THR A 138 -8.16 -13.68 5.88
N LEU A 139 -7.65 -14.28 4.80
CA LEU A 139 -7.15 -15.65 4.81
C LEU A 139 -5.92 -15.80 5.72
N ASN A 140 -4.98 -14.85 5.67
CA ASN A 140 -3.79 -14.86 6.52
C ASN A 140 -4.12 -14.68 8.00
N VAL A 141 -5.05 -13.77 8.32
CA VAL A 141 -5.53 -13.56 9.71
C VAL A 141 -6.22 -14.82 10.23
N ALA A 142 -7.07 -15.46 9.41
CA ALA A 142 -7.73 -16.71 9.80
C ALA A 142 -6.73 -17.86 10.03
N ALA A 143 -5.71 -17.99 9.18
CA ALA A 143 -4.65 -18.98 9.35
C ALA A 143 -3.85 -18.75 10.65
N ALA A 144 -3.46 -17.50 10.91
CA ALA A 144 -2.73 -17.14 12.11
C ALA A 144 -3.57 -17.34 13.39
N TYR A 145 -4.86 -17.01 13.34
CA TYR A 145 -5.81 -17.20 14.43
C TYR A 145 -5.96 -18.67 14.80
N LEU A 146 -6.20 -19.56 13.82
CA LEU A 146 -6.32 -21.00 14.06
C LEU A 146 -5.01 -21.61 14.57
N THR A 147 -3.86 -21.11 14.10
CA THR A 147 -2.54 -21.54 14.59
C THR A 147 -2.33 -21.13 16.05
N ALA A 148 -2.75 -19.91 16.43
CA ALA A 148 -2.73 -19.46 17.82
C ALA A 148 -3.65 -20.30 18.71
N LEU A 149 -4.87 -20.61 18.26
CA LEU A 149 -5.78 -21.52 18.97
C LEU A 149 -5.18 -22.92 19.17
N LEU A 150 -4.58 -23.50 18.13
CA LEU A 150 -3.91 -24.79 18.24
C LEU A 150 -2.81 -24.76 19.32
N SER A 151 -1.94 -23.74 19.30
CA SER A 151 -0.91 -23.62 20.33
C SER A 151 -1.47 -23.39 21.73
N ARG A 152 -2.64 -22.75 21.88
CA ARG A 152 -3.31 -22.62 23.17
C ARG A 152 -3.78 -23.98 23.70
N GLU A 153 -4.37 -24.81 22.85
CA GLU A 153 -4.77 -26.17 23.25
C GLU A 153 -3.56 -27.06 23.60
N GLN A 154 -2.42 -26.86 22.94
CA GLN A 154 -1.17 -27.52 23.32
C GLN A 154 -0.68 -27.09 24.71
N VAL A 155 -0.81 -25.81 25.08
CA VAL A 155 -0.52 -25.33 26.44
C VAL A 155 -1.45 -26.00 27.45
N ASN A 156 -2.76 -26.02 27.19
CA ASN A 156 -3.74 -26.64 28.08
C ASN A 156 -3.43 -28.13 28.33
N LEU A 157 -3.01 -28.84 27.27
CA LEU A 157 -2.65 -30.25 27.35
C LEU A 157 -1.33 -30.48 28.09
N SER A 158 -0.29 -29.68 27.84
CA SER A 158 0.97 -29.73 28.58
C SER A 158 0.77 -29.43 30.06
N GLN A 159 -0.11 -28.49 30.40
CA GLN A 159 -0.48 -28.18 31.77
C GLN A 159 -1.15 -29.39 32.45
N THR A 160 -2.15 -29.99 31.77
CA THR A 160 -2.85 -31.18 32.28
C THR A 160 -1.88 -32.35 32.52
N LYS A 161 -0.87 -32.52 31.65
CA LYS A 161 0.19 -33.53 31.81
C LYS A 161 1.04 -33.27 33.05
N LEU A 162 1.51 -32.03 33.22
CA LEU A 162 2.31 -31.62 34.37
C LEU A 162 1.56 -31.85 35.69
N ASP A 163 0.29 -31.46 35.74
CA ASP A 163 -0.56 -31.64 36.93
C ASP A 163 -0.73 -33.13 37.28
N LEU A 164 -0.93 -33.99 36.27
CA LEU A 164 -0.99 -35.43 36.46
C LEU A 164 0.33 -36.00 37.01
N THR A 165 1.47 -35.60 36.43
CA THR A 165 2.81 -36.03 36.89
C THR A 165 3.08 -35.54 38.31
N ARG A 166 2.68 -34.31 38.64
CA ARG A 166 2.76 -33.76 40.00
C ARG A 166 1.96 -34.57 41.01
N HIS A 167 0.69 -34.86 40.71
CA HIS A 167 -0.13 -35.69 41.59
C HIS A 167 0.44 -37.09 41.77
N GLN A 168 1.02 -37.67 40.71
CA GLN A 168 1.66 -38.97 40.79
C GLN A 168 2.92 -38.95 41.66
N LEU A 169 3.75 -37.91 41.53
CA LEU A 169 4.93 -37.70 42.36
C LEU A 169 4.55 -37.53 43.84
N ASP A 170 3.55 -36.69 44.14
CA ASP A 170 3.08 -36.46 45.51
C ASP A 170 2.60 -37.76 46.17
N ASN A 171 1.89 -38.61 45.42
CA ASN A 171 1.44 -39.91 45.91
C ASN A 171 2.62 -40.88 46.11
N THR A 172 3.55 -40.96 45.15
CA THR A 172 4.72 -41.83 45.25
C THR A 172 5.62 -41.43 46.41
N ARG A 173 5.85 -40.13 46.64
CA ARG A 173 6.63 -39.63 47.78
C ARG A 173 6.04 -40.06 49.13
N LYS A 174 4.71 -40.08 49.27
CA LYS A 174 4.03 -40.62 50.47
C LYS A 174 4.26 -42.12 50.64
N LEU A 175 4.20 -42.88 49.54
CA LEU A 175 4.44 -44.33 49.56
C LEU A 175 5.91 -44.68 49.90
N VAL A 176 6.87 -43.88 49.42
CA VAL A 176 8.29 -44.01 49.80
C VAL A 176 8.46 -43.73 51.29
N ALA A 177 7.86 -42.65 51.80
CA ALA A 177 7.93 -42.33 53.23
C ALA A 177 7.32 -43.43 54.12
N ALA A 178 6.32 -44.15 53.60
CA ALA A 178 5.74 -45.33 54.23
C ALA A 178 6.55 -46.63 54.00
N GLY A 179 7.68 -46.57 53.28
CA GLY A 179 8.52 -47.72 52.94
C GLY A 179 7.90 -48.71 51.93
N SER A 180 6.81 -48.33 51.27
CA SER A 180 6.03 -49.20 50.37
C SER A 180 6.59 -49.29 48.95
N VAL A 181 7.35 -48.28 48.50
CA VAL A 181 7.98 -48.25 47.16
C VAL A 181 9.41 -47.67 47.24
N PRO A 182 10.32 -48.02 46.30
CA PRO A 182 11.70 -47.52 46.30
C PRO A 182 11.81 -46.02 46.02
N GLU A 183 12.84 -45.36 46.57
CA GLU A 183 13.19 -43.96 46.27
C GLU A 183 13.45 -43.72 44.77
N LEU A 184 13.92 -44.74 44.06
CA LEU A 184 14.13 -44.70 42.60
C LEU A 184 12.85 -44.26 41.85
N ASN A 185 11.68 -44.74 42.27
CA ASN A 185 10.41 -44.39 41.64
C ASN A 185 10.08 -42.90 41.80
N ALA A 186 10.42 -42.31 42.96
CA ALA A 186 10.24 -40.88 43.20
C ALA A 186 11.22 -40.05 42.37
N ALA A 187 12.49 -40.47 42.29
CA ALA A 187 13.49 -39.81 41.47
C ALA A 187 13.14 -39.82 39.97
N GLU A 188 12.58 -40.92 39.45
CA GLU A 188 12.09 -41.00 38.07
C GLU A 188 10.93 -40.04 37.79
N LEU A 189 9.96 -39.94 38.72
CA LEU A 189 8.85 -39.00 38.61
C LEU A 189 9.29 -37.54 38.75
N GLU A 190 10.32 -37.24 39.56
CA GLU A 190 10.93 -35.91 39.63
C GLU A 190 11.61 -35.51 38.33
N ALA A 191 12.34 -36.43 37.69
CA ALA A 191 12.92 -36.20 36.37
C ALA A 191 11.82 -35.94 35.31
N GLN A 192 10.72 -36.70 35.35
CA GLN A 192 9.59 -36.48 34.45
C GLN A 192 8.90 -35.13 34.73
N TYR A 193 8.69 -34.76 36.00
CA TYR A 193 8.11 -33.48 36.38
C TYR A 193 8.94 -32.30 35.83
N ALA A 194 10.27 -32.38 35.91
CA ALA A 194 11.16 -31.39 35.31
C ALA A 194 11.03 -31.33 33.77
N THR A 195 10.89 -32.48 33.11
CA THR A 195 10.70 -32.57 31.65
C THR A 195 9.35 -32.02 31.21
N ASP A 196 8.27 -32.31 31.95
CA ASP A 196 6.93 -31.79 31.69
C ASP A 196 6.86 -30.28 31.94
N THR A 197 7.57 -29.79 32.96
CA THR A 197 7.71 -28.34 33.23
C THR A 197 8.39 -27.64 32.05
N SER A 198 9.50 -28.18 31.55
CA SER A 198 10.20 -27.64 30.37
C SER A 198 9.32 -27.67 29.11
N SER A 199 8.52 -28.73 28.94
CA SER A 199 7.58 -28.86 27.83
C SER A 199 6.45 -27.82 27.88
N LEU A 200 5.92 -27.53 29.08
CA LEU A 200 4.94 -26.47 29.30
C LEU A 200 5.51 -25.08 28.96
N ILE A 201 6.73 -24.77 29.42
CA ILE A 201 7.41 -23.50 29.11
C ILE A 201 7.56 -23.34 27.59
N SER A 202 7.98 -24.40 26.90
CA SER A 202 8.14 -24.40 25.44
C SER A 202 6.81 -24.23 24.70
N ALA A 203 5.73 -24.86 25.19
CA ALA A 203 4.38 -24.70 24.64
C ALA A 203 3.87 -23.26 24.84
N GLN A 204 4.10 -22.68 26.02
CA GLN A 204 3.72 -21.29 26.33
C GLN A 204 4.47 -20.30 25.43
N GLN A 205 5.79 -20.48 25.27
CA GLN A 205 6.59 -19.68 24.35
C GLN A 205 6.05 -19.77 22.90
N THR A 206 5.69 -20.97 22.45
CA THR A 206 5.13 -21.17 21.10
C THR A 206 3.80 -20.45 20.92
N PHE A 207 2.93 -20.51 21.93
CA PHE A 207 1.69 -19.75 21.95
C PHE A 207 1.94 -18.24 21.89
N ASP A 208 2.88 -17.72 22.68
CA ASP A 208 3.20 -16.29 22.70
C ASP A 208 3.75 -15.80 21.34
N ILE A 209 4.57 -16.62 20.67
CA ILE A 209 5.08 -16.34 19.31
C ILE A 209 3.94 -16.34 18.28
N ASN A 210 3.00 -17.29 18.37
CA ASN A 210 1.87 -17.36 17.45
C ASN A 210 0.90 -16.18 17.65
N VAL A 211 0.68 -15.76 18.90
CA VAL A 211 -0.08 -14.54 19.20
C VAL A 211 0.64 -13.30 18.68
N LEU A 212 1.97 -13.21 18.83
CA LEU A 212 2.75 -12.12 18.26
C LEU A 212 2.64 -12.08 16.73
N SER A 213 2.67 -13.24 16.07
CA SER A 213 2.45 -13.35 14.62
C SER A 213 1.04 -12.90 14.21
N LEU A 214 0.01 -13.28 14.97
CA LEU A 214 -1.35 -12.78 14.77
C LEU A 214 -1.42 -11.26 14.92
N LYS A 215 -0.85 -10.69 15.99
CA LYS A 215 -0.76 -9.23 16.17
C LYS A 215 -0.10 -8.54 14.98
N ALA A 216 0.97 -9.12 14.43
CA ALA A 216 1.65 -8.58 13.26
C ALA A 216 0.74 -8.55 12.01
N PHE A 217 -0.07 -9.59 11.76
CA PHE A 217 -1.05 -9.58 10.67
C PHE A 217 -2.20 -8.58 10.88
N LEU A 218 -2.57 -8.34 12.15
CA LEU A 218 -3.53 -7.31 12.55
C LEU A 218 -2.95 -5.89 12.51
N ASN A 219 -1.62 -5.76 12.30
CA ASN A 219 -0.87 -4.52 12.45
C ASN A 219 -1.08 -3.85 13.82
N LEU A 220 -1.21 -4.66 14.87
CA LEU A 220 -1.23 -4.21 16.26
C LEU A 220 0.19 -4.05 16.79
N ASP A 221 0.36 -3.15 17.75
CA ASP A 221 1.61 -3.04 18.49
C ASP A 221 1.90 -4.36 19.26
N ALA A 222 3.16 -4.78 19.27
CA ALA A 222 3.59 -6.00 19.94
C ALA A 222 3.28 -5.97 21.44
N ALA A 223 3.38 -4.78 22.05
CA ALA A 223 3.12 -4.54 23.46
C ALA A 223 1.63 -4.44 23.81
N ALA A 224 0.73 -4.34 22.83
CA ALA A 224 -0.70 -4.20 23.10
C ALA A 224 -1.26 -5.44 23.82
N GLU A 225 -2.12 -5.22 24.82
CA GLU A 225 -2.84 -6.30 25.49
C GLU A 225 -3.73 -7.04 24.49
N PHE A 226 -3.66 -8.37 24.50
CA PHE A 226 -4.38 -9.23 23.57
C PHE A 226 -4.76 -10.54 24.24
N GLU A 227 -6.04 -10.69 24.51
CA GLU A 227 -6.62 -11.93 25.03
C GLU A 227 -7.39 -12.63 23.91
N LEU A 228 -6.89 -13.80 23.49
CA LEU A 228 -7.50 -14.61 22.43
C LEU A 228 -8.78 -15.28 22.96
N ASP A 229 -9.88 -15.20 22.22
CA ASP A 229 -11.05 -16.02 22.52
C ASP A 229 -10.83 -17.47 22.08
N THR A 230 -11.18 -18.44 22.92
CA THR A 230 -10.90 -19.87 22.70
C THR A 230 -12.21 -20.66 22.61
N PRO A 231 -12.96 -20.53 21.50
CA PRO A 231 -14.16 -21.31 21.30
C PRO A 231 -13.81 -22.80 21.11
N PRO A 232 -14.66 -23.74 21.56
CA PRO A 232 -14.48 -25.16 21.29
C PRO A 232 -14.41 -25.43 19.79
N ILE A 233 -13.42 -26.20 19.34
CA ILE A 233 -13.22 -26.48 17.91
C ILE A 233 -14.43 -27.18 17.27
N GLU A 234 -15.18 -27.98 18.05
CA GLU A 234 -16.40 -28.67 17.60
C GLU A 234 -17.53 -27.69 17.20
N SER A 235 -17.46 -26.43 17.64
CA SER A 235 -18.46 -25.41 17.30
C SER A 235 -18.24 -24.78 15.92
N ILE A 236 -17.09 -25.01 15.28
CA ILE A 236 -16.76 -24.45 13.97
C ILE A 236 -17.47 -25.29 12.89
N PRO A 237 -18.48 -24.74 12.20
CA PRO A 237 -19.24 -25.50 11.20
C PRO A 237 -18.35 -25.78 9.98
N VAL A 238 -18.29 -27.00 9.49
CA VAL A 238 -17.61 -27.36 8.23
C VAL A 238 -18.59 -27.99 7.26
N GLU A 239 -18.55 -27.57 6.00
CA GLU A 239 -19.37 -28.16 4.95
C GLU A 239 -18.94 -29.61 4.64
N PRO A 240 -19.84 -30.47 4.15
CA PRO A 240 -19.47 -31.80 3.68
C PRO A 240 -18.46 -31.71 2.53
N ILE A 241 -17.34 -32.45 2.65
CA ILE A 241 -16.27 -32.45 1.63
C ILE A 241 -16.76 -32.89 0.24
N SER A 242 -17.87 -33.63 0.17
CA SER A 242 -18.53 -34.03 -1.08
C SER A 242 -19.10 -32.84 -1.87
N GLU A 243 -19.49 -31.75 -1.20
CA GLU A 243 -20.00 -30.52 -1.82
C GLU A 243 -18.88 -29.57 -2.29
N LEU A 244 -17.64 -30.00 -2.10
CA LEU A 244 -16.42 -29.21 -2.21
C LEU A 244 -15.46 -29.79 -3.26
N GLN A 245 -16.02 -30.50 -4.26
CA GLN A 245 -15.25 -31.07 -5.38
C GLN A 245 -14.44 -30.00 -6.14
N PRO A 246 -13.17 -30.27 -6.51
CA PRO A 246 -12.27 -29.26 -7.08
C PRO A 246 -12.82 -28.55 -8.32
N ASP A 247 -13.44 -29.30 -9.24
CA ASP A 247 -13.95 -28.76 -10.50
C ASP A 247 -15.13 -27.83 -10.29
N LEU A 248 -16.04 -28.20 -9.37
CA LEU A 248 -17.18 -27.37 -8.99
C LEU A 248 -16.68 -26.07 -8.36
N VAL A 249 -15.78 -26.17 -7.37
CA VAL A 249 -15.18 -25.00 -6.69
C VAL A 249 -14.45 -24.10 -7.68
N PHE A 250 -13.67 -24.65 -8.60
CA PHE A 250 -12.98 -23.87 -9.64
C PHE A 250 -13.96 -23.15 -10.58
N SER A 251 -15.05 -23.79 -10.99
CA SER A 251 -16.05 -23.18 -11.86
C SER A 251 -16.76 -21.97 -11.21
N MET A 252 -16.92 -21.99 -9.88
CA MET A 252 -17.43 -20.88 -9.10
C MET A 252 -16.35 -19.81 -8.89
N ALA A 253 -15.18 -20.21 -8.38
CA ALA A 253 -14.05 -19.33 -8.08
C ALA A 253 -13.62 -18.51 -9.30
N SER A 254 -13.55 -19.12 -10.49
CA SER A 254 -13.18 -18.43 -11.73
C SER A 254 -14.10 -17.26 -12.10
N LYS A 255 -15.35 -17.26 -11.61
CA LYS A 255 -16.34 -16.20 -11.85
C LYS A 255 -16.42 -15.19 -10.71
N THR A 256 -16.21 -15.62 -9.47
CA THR A 256 -16.41 -14.79 -8.27
C THR A 256 -15.13 -14.18 -7.72
N PHE A 257 -13.95 -14.76 -7.97
CA PHE A 257 -12.71 -14.27 -7.36
C PHE A 257 -12.32 -12.87 -7.85
N PRO A 258 -12.02 -11.92 -6.94
CA PRO A 258 -11.58 -10.57 -7.29
C PRO A 258 -10.36 -10.56 -8.23
N GLN A 259 -9.42 -11.48 -8.05
CA GLN A 259 -8.23 -11.60 -8.91
C GLN A 259 -8.59 -11.77 -10.40
N GLN A 260 -9.60 -12.59 -10.71
CA GLN A 260 -9.98 -12.87 -12.10
C GLN A 260 -10.62 -11.65 -12.76
N LYS A 261 -11.50 -10.95 -12.03
CA LYS A 261 -12.10 -9.70 -12.48
C LYS A 261 -11.06 -8.60 -12.65
N MET A 262 -10.10 -8.48 -11.74
CA MET A 262 -8.98 -7.54 -11.87
C MET A 262 -8.16 -7.82 -13.13
N ASN A 263 -7.79 -9.08 -13.38
CA ASN A 263 -7.01 -9.47 -14.55
C ASN A 263 -7.74 -9.17 -15.85
N GLU A 264 -9.04 -9.42 -15.92
CA GLU A 264 -9.85 -9.06 -17.08
C GLU A 264 -9.84 -7.55 -17.36
N LEU A 265 -10.06 -6.72 -16.33
CA LEU A 265 -10.01 -5.26 -16.46
C LEU A 265 -8.62 -4.77 -16.90
N ARG A 266 -7.53 -5.39 -16.43
CA ARG A 266 -6.17 -5.09 -16.89
C ARG A 266 -5.98 -5.42 -18.37
N VAL A 267 -6.49 -6.55 -18.86
CA VAL A 267 -6.45 -6.92 -20.28
C VAL A 267 -7.20 -5.87 -21.12
N VAL A 268 -8.41 -5.49 -20.72
CA VAL A 268 -9.21 -4.48 -21.42
C VAL A 268 -8.49 -3.12 -21.42
N SER A 269 -7.95 -2.69 -20.29
CA SER A 269 -7.13 -1.47 -20.18
C SER A 269 -5.96 -1.47 -21.17
N ALA A 270 -5.19 -2.56 -21.22
CA ALA A 270 -4.07 -2.72 -22.14
C ALA A 270 -4.52 -2.68 -23.62
N GLN A 271 -5.64 -3.31 -23.97
CA GLN A 271 -6.20 -3.27 -25.33
C GLN A 271 -6.62 -1.86 -25.73
N LYS A 272 -7.25 -1.10 -24.83
CA LYS A 272 -7.59 0.31 -25.09
C LYS A 272 -6.34 1.17 -25.27
N ASN A 273 -5.29 0.91 -24.50
CA ASN A 273 -4.01 1.59 -24.65
C ASN A 273 -3.36 1.30 -26.02
N VAL A 274 -3.47 0.07 -26.56
CA VAL A 274 -3.02 -0.24 -27.94
C VAL A 274 -3.72 0.65 -28.96
N LEU A 275 -5.04 0.86 -28.82
CA LEU A 275 -5.79 1.75 -29.71
C LEU A 275 -5.39 3.21 -29.53
N ALA A 276 -5.09 3.65 -28.31
CA ALA A 276 -4.58 4.98 -28.03
C ALA A 276 -3.24 5.24 -28.73
N VAL A 277 -2.27 4.31 -28.58
CA VAL A 277 -0.95 4.38 -29.23
C VAL A 277 -1.06 4.29 -30.75
N LYS A 278 -2.03 3.54 -31.28
CA LYS A 278 -2.33 3.51 -32.72
C LYS A 278 -2.75 4.89 -33.23
N GLY A 279 -3.57 5.62 -32.48
CA GLY A 279 -4.06 6.94 -32.88
C GLY A 279 -2.96 8.01 -33.03
N ILE A 280 -1.89 7.92 -32.24
CA ILE A 280 -0.76 8.88 -32.29
C ILE A 280 0.02 8.78 -33.62
N GLN A 281 -0.13 7.69 -34.37
CA GLN A 281 0.55 7.50 -35.66
C GLN A 281 -0.09 8.31 -36.80
N PHE A 282 -1.22 8.97 -36.56
CA PHE A 282 -2.01 9.66 -37.56
C PHE A 282 -1.98 11.19 -37.32
N PRO A 283 -2.38 12.01 -38.32
CA PRO A 283 -2.34 13.46 -38.24
C PRO A 283 -3.06 14.03 -37.01
N THR A 284 -2.46 15.00 -36.33
CA THR A 284 -3.10 15.71 -35.22
C THR A 284 -3.45 17.13 -35.65
N LEU A 285 -4.68 17.56 -35.34
CA LEU A 285 -5.16 18.92 -35.56
C LEU A 285 -5.25 19.61 -34.21
N SER A 286 -4.57 20.73 -34.06
CA SER A 286 -4.56 21.56 -32.85
C SER A 286 -4.88 23.02 -33.18
N VAL A 287 -5.36 23.73 -32.17
CA VAL A 287 -5.48 25.19 -32.16
C VAL A 287 -4.44 25.73 -31.19
N PHE A 288 -3.81 26.84 -31.55
CA PHE A 288 -2.92 27.57 -30.65
C PHE A 288 -3.21 29.07 -30.76
N GLY A 289 -2.96 29.76 -29.67
CA GLY A 289 -2.98 31.21 -29.59
C GLY A 289 -1.83 31.69 -28.71
N SER A 290 -1.23 32.81 -29.06
CA SER A 290 -0.20 33.44 -28.25
C SER A 290 -0.51 34.93 -28.10
N LEU A 291 -0.33 35.42 -26.88
CA LEU A 291 -0.22 36.82 -26.57
C LEU A 291 1.24 37.06 -26.17
N GLY A 292 1.82 38.16 -26.61
CA GLY A 292 3.18 38.49 -26.22
C GLY A 292 3.47 39.97 -26.26
N ASN A 293 4.43 40.41 -25.47
CA ASN A 293 4.99 41.75 -25.56
C ASN A 293 6.50 41.68 -25.34
N ASN A 294 7.20 42.69 -25.84
CA ASN A 294 8.62 42.86 -25.63
C ASN A 294 8.90 44.27 -25.13
N PHE A 295 9.74 44.37 -24.12
CA PHE A 295 10.36 45.59 -23.64
C PHE A 295 11.87 45.44 -23.85
N ALA A 296 12.52 46.48 -24.35
CA ALA A 296 13.97 46.56 -24.32
C ALA A 296 14.43 48.00 -24.32
N ASN A 297 15.43 48.29 -23.48
CA ASN A 297 16.06 49.58 -23.41
C ASN A 297 17.57 49.42 -23.22
N ASP A 298 18.34 50.27 -23.90
CA ASP A 298 19.78 50.34 -23.72
C ASP A 298 20.12 50.94 -22.34
N LEU A 299 21.06 50.31 -21.63
CA LEU A 299 21.58 50.79 -20.34
C LEU A 299 22.43 52.06 -20.49
N LYS A 300 22.82 52.42 -21.72
CA LYS A 300 23.55 53.65 -22.04
C LYS A 300 22.79 54.42 -23.12
N ALA A 301 22.53 55.70 -22.89
CA ALA A 301 22.00 56.61 -23.91
C ALA A 301 23.11 57.50 -24.47
N SER A 302 22.95 57.90 -25.73
CA SER A 302 23.72 58.97 -26.33
C SER A 302 23.29 60.31 -25.74
N GLU A 303 24.23 61.02 -25.12
CA GLU A 303 24.01 62.41 -24.70
C GLU A 303 24.37 63.36 -25.86
N TYR A 304 23.44 64.24 -26.19
CA TYR A 304 23.63 65.23 -27.25
C TYR A 304 24.04 66.56 -26.62
N SER A 305 25.22 67.06 -27.01
CA SER A 305 25.64 68.42 -26.68
C SER A 305 25.28 69.34 -27.84
N PHE A 306 24.62 70.43 -27.51
CA PHE A 306 24.29 71.50 -28.45
C PHE A 306 25.37 72.57 -28.31
N ALA A 307 26.14 72.78 -29.37
CA ALA A 307 27.16 73.82 -29.40
C ALA A 307 26.99 74.69 -30.65
N ASP A 308 27.08 76.00 -30.48
CA ASP A 308 26.99 76.93 -31.59
C ASP A 308 28.34 77.04 -32.29
N ARG A 309 28.36 76.75 -33.60
CA ARG A 309 29.56 76.89 -34.43
C ARG A 309 29.45 78.15 -35.27
N GLN A 310 30.47 78.99 -35.21
CA GLN A 310 30.60 80.18 -36.05
C GLN A 310 30.65 79.78 -37.52
N THR A 311 29.74 80.30 -38.35
CA THR A 311 29.76 80.08 -39.80
C THR A 311 30.70 81.07 -40.49
N GLN A 312 31.00 80.83 -41.76
CA GLN A 312 31.80 81.76 -42.58
C GLN A 312 31.02 83.02 -43.00
N ALA A 313 29.69 83.05 -42.81
CA ALA A 313 28.87 84.22 -43.09
C ALA A 313 28.97 85.24 -41.96
N TYR A 314 29.21 86.50 -42.30
CA TYR A 314 29.28 87.61 -41.35
C TYR A 314 28.54 88.84 -41.86
N VAL A 315 28.10 89.68 -40.94
CA VAL A 315 27.53 91.00 -41.23
C VAL A 315 28.52 92.05 -40.73
N ASN A 316 28.98 92.94 -41.61
CA ASN A 316 29.91 94.00 -41.25
C ASN A 316 29.17 95.10 -40.47
N THR A 317 29.56 95.28 -39.22
CA THR A 317 29.11 96.40 -38.38
C THR A 317 30.27 97.37 -38.18
N PRO A 318 30.02 98.63 -37.77
CA PRO A 318 31.08 99.62 -37.54
C PRO A 318 32.16 99.19 -36.54
N GLY A 319 31.89 98.17 -35.70
CA GLY A 319 32.83 97.58 -34.76
C GLY A 319 33.56 96.32 -35.26
N GLY A 320 33.37 95.91 -36.51
CA GLY A 320 33.94 94.69 -37.11
C GLY A 320 32.90 93.67 -37.60
N PRO A 321 33.34 92.58 -38.25
CA PRO A 321 32.45 91.53 -38.75
C PRO A 321 31.84 90.72 -37.61
N LEU A 322 30.51 90.74 -37.49
CA LEU A 322 29.75 89.87 -36.59
C LEU A 322 29.37 88.59 -37.35
N PHE A 323 29.86 87.43 -36.90
CA PHE A 323 29.65 86.17 -37.60
C PHE A 323 28.35 85.48 -37.16
N VAL A 324 27.65 84.86 -38.12
CA VAL A 324 26.41 84.10 -37.86
C VAL A 324 26.79 82.74 -37.29
N TYR A 325 26.18 82.34 -36.18
CA TYR A 325 26.40 81.03 -35.57
C TYR A 325 25.27 80.06 -35.96
N THR A 326 25.60 78.78 -36.15
CA THR A 326 24.61 77.72 -36.38
C THR A 326 24.74 76.63 -35.30
N PRO A 327 23.61 76.13 -34.77
CA PRO A 327 23.65 75.07 -33.78
C PRO A 327 24.18 73.78 -34.43
N THR A 328 25.26 73.24 -33.88
CA THR A 328 25.79 71.93 -34.23
C THR A 328 25.46 70.97 -33.10
N VAL A 329 24.70 69.91 -33.41
CA VAL A 329 24.41 68.83 -32.46
C VAL A 329 25.51 67.79 -32.59
N THR A 330 26.33 67.63 -31.56
CA THR A 330 27.38 66.59 -31.54
C THR A 330 27.04 65.59 -30.44
N SER A 331 26.73 64.34 -30.83
CA SER A 331 26.55 63.22 -29.88
C SER A 331 27.90 62.96 -29.21
N THR A 332 28.04 63.31 -27.94
CA THR A 332 29.39 63.46 -27.36
C THR A 332 29.82 62.30 -26.48
N LYS A 333 28.93 61.56 -25.79
CA LYS A 333 29.26 60.33 -25.01
C LYS A 333 28.06 59.40 -24.83
N LEU A 334 28.30 58.08 -24.75
CA LEU A 334 27.35 57.10 -24.23
C LEU A 334 27.42 57.11 -22.69
N VAL A 335 26.41 57.65 -22.03
CA VAL A 335 26.36 57.76 -20.57
C VAL A 335 25.46 56.67 -20.00
N SER A 336 25.90 56.03 -18.90
CA SER A 336 25.09 55.05 -18.18
C SER A 336 23.82 55.73 -17.66
N GLN A 337 22.66 55.18 -18.02
CA GLN A 337 21.39 55.67 -17.50
C GLN A 337 21.19 55.17 -16.06
N PRO A 338 20.62 55.98 -15.16
CA PRO A 338 20.15 55.50 -13.87
C PRO A 338 19.11 54.39 -14.08
N PHE A 339 19.17 53.33 -13.28
CA PHE A 339 18.30 52.16 -13.42
C PHE A 339 16.81 52.51 -13.50
N GLY A 340 16.33 53.50 -12.74
CA GLY A 340 14.93 53.95 -12.81
C GLY A 340 14.52 54.55 -14.15
N LYS A 341 15.42 55.29 -14.83
CA LYS A 341 15.13 55.88 -16.16
C LYS A 341 15.02 54.84 -17.26
N VAL A 342 15.72 53.72 -17.11
CA VAL A 342 15.66 52.60 -18.06
C VAL A 342 14.24 52.02 -18.15
N PHE A 343 13.40 52.15 -17.12
CA PHE A 343 12.02 51.64 -17.12
C PHE A 343 10.94 52.72 -17.23
N ASN A 344 11.27 53.98 -17.50
CA ASN A 344 10.28 55.06 -17.53
C ASN A 344 9.16 54.81 -18.57
N ASP A 345 9.51 54.25 -19.73
CA ASP A 345 8.56 53.92 -20.80
C ASP A 345 8.15 52.44 -20.78
N TYR A 346 8.28 51.78 -19.64
CA TYR A 346 8.04 50.33 -19.54
C TYR A 346 6.62 49.97 -19.98
N TRP A 347 5.60 50.56 -19.34
CA TRP A 347 4.20 50.23 -19.64
C TRP A 347 3.77 50.67 -21.05
N THR A 348 4.31 51.78 -21.55
CA THR A 348 4.03 52.27 -22.89
C THR A 348 4.67 51.37 -23.96
N GLN A 349 5.90 50.90 -23.75
CA GLN A 349 6.53 49.90 -24.62
C GLN A 349 5.78 48.56 -24.59
N LEU A 350 5.33 48.10 -23.42
CA LEU A 350 4.56 46.86 -23.34
C LEU A 350 3.24 46.92 -24.10
N ASP A 351 2.54 48.06 -24.06
CA ASP A 351 1.29 48.29 -24.80
C ASP A 351 1.55 48.40 -26.31
N ASN A 352 2.53 49.22 -26.71
CA ASN A 352 2.90 49.40 -28.11
C ASN A 352 3.44 48.13 -28.78
N ASN A 353 4.13 47.29 -28.01
CA ASN A 353 4.73 46.03 -28.50
C ASN A 353 3.85 44.82 -28.23
N PHE A 354 2.58 44.99 -27.88
CA PHE A 354 1.65 43.89 -27.67
C PHE A 354 1.30 43.20 -29.00
N ARG A 355 1.42 41.87 -29.01
CA ARG A 355 1.22 41.02 -30.18
C ARG A 355 0.25 39.91 -29.83
N GLN A 356 -0.61 39.57 -30.79
CA GLN A 356 -1.59 38.50 -30.68
C GLN A 356 -1.49 37.61 -31.90
N GLN A 357 -1.58 36.31 -31.69
CA GLN A 357 -1.64 35.31 -32.75
C GLN A 357 -2.67 34.25 -32.39
N ILE A 358 -3.44 33.82 -33.38
CA ILE A 358 -4.25 32.61 -33.30
C ILE A 358 -4.02 31.81 -34.57
N GLY A 359 -3.96 30.49 -34.46
CA GLY A 359 -3.67 29.61 -35.58
C GLY A 359 -4.19 28.20 -35.38
N LEU A 360 -4.35 27.51 -36.50
CA LEU A 360 -4.57 26.07 -36.53
C LEU A 360 -3.27 25.40 -37.00
N GLN A 361 -2.95 24.26 -36.40
CA GLN A 361 -1.77 23.48 -36.76
C GLN A 361 -2.19 22.04 -37.09
N LEU A 362 -1.80 21.58 -38.27
CA LEU A 362 -1.92 20.18 -38.67
C LEU A 362 -0.53 19.55 -38.63
N SER A 363 -0.32 18.60 -37.73
CA SER A 363 0.95 17.86 -37.60
C SER A 363 0.79 16.44 -38.13
N ILE A 364 1.47 16.14 -39.24
CA ILE A 364 1.45 14.83 -39.91
C ILE A 364 2.80 14.14 -39.67
N PRO A 365 2.87 13.11 -38.80
CA PRO A 365 4.11 12.39 -38.60
C PRO A 365 4.40 11.48 -39.81
N ILE A 366 5.41 11.82 -40.61
CA ILE A 366 5.81 11.02 -41.78
C ILE A 366 6.89 10.00 -41.39
N PHE A 367 7.91 10.44 -40.65
CA PHE A 367 9.01 9.59 -40.20
C PHE A 367 9.55 10.07 -38.85
N ASN A 368 9.64 9.18 -37.87
CA ASN A 368 10.19 9.46 -36.54
C ASN A 368 11.21 8.38 -36.09
N GLY A 369 12.00 7.84 -37.02
CA GLY A 369 12.98 6.80 -36.68
C GLY A 369 12.36 5.48 -36.22
N GLY A 370 11.11 5.20 -36.62
CA GLY A 370 10.39 3.97 -36.27
C GLY A 370 9.78 3.94 -34.86
N GLN A 371 9.95 4.99 -34.05
CA GLN A 371 9.48 5.04 -32.67
C GLN A 371 7.97 4.78 -32.54
N TYR A 372 7.13 5.33 -33.42
CA TYR A 372 5.68 5.10 -33.37
C TYR A 372 5.29 3.65 -33.63
N ARG A 373 5.92 3.02 -34.63
CA ARG A 373 5.71 1.60 -34.95
C ARG A 373 6.17 0.72 -33.79
N THR A 374 7.34 1.00 -33.24
CA THR A 374 7.90 0.26 -32.09
C THR A 374 7.01 0.39 -30.85
N ASN A 375 6.53 1.59 -30.52
CA ASN A 375 5.64 1.80 -29.38
C ASN A 375 4.30 1.05 -29.54
N TYR A 376 3.76 1.00 -30.76
CA TYR A 376 2.56 0.22 -31.05
C TYR A 376 2.79 -1.30 -30.89
N GLN A 377 3.92 -1.81 -31.35
CA GLN A 377 4.28 -3.21 -31.13
C GLN A 377 4.53 -3.51 -29.64
N LYS A 378 5.21 -2.63 -28.90
CA LYS A 378 5.35 -2.74 -27.44
C LYS A 378 3.99 -2.80 -26.73
N ALA A 379 3.04 -1.95 -27.13
CA ALA A 379 1.70 -1.96 -26.56
C ALA A 379 0.97 -3.29 -26.86
N LYS A 380 1.12 -3.87 -28.06
CA LYS A 380 0.57 -5.20 -28.38
C LYS A 380 1.20 -6.31 -27.55
N LEU A 381 2.53 -6.30 -27.41
CA LEU A 381 3.24 -7.26 -26.56
C LEU A 381 2.79 -7.12 -25.11
N ASN A 382 2.54 -5.90 -24.61
CA ASN A 382 2.00 -5.69 -23.27
C ASN A 382 0.60 -6.32 -23.09
N VAL A 383 -0.27 -6.29 -24.11
CA VAL A 383 -1.55 -7.04 -24.06
C VAL A 383 -1.31 -8.53 -23.93
N GLN A 384 -0.34 -9.08 -24.68
CA GLN A 384 0.04 -10.49 -24.56
C GLN A 384 0.58 -10.80 -23.16
N THR A 385 1.46 -9.96 -22.59
CA THR A 385 1.98 -10.11 -21.22
C THR A 385 0.85 -10.16 -20.20
N VAL A 386 -0.10 -9.23 -20.25
CA VAL A 386 -1.22 -9.20 -19.29
C VAL A 386 -2.21 -10.36 -19.53
N THR A 387 -2.36 -10.83 -20.77
CA THR A 387 -3.18 -12.01 -21.09
C THR A 387 -2.54 -13.29 -20.56
N LEU A 388 -1.23 -13.47 -20.77
CA LEU A 388 -0.48 -14.61 -20.22
C LEU A 388 -0.44 -14.56 -18.68
N GLN A 389 -0.38 -13.37 -18.07
CA GLN A 389 -0.50 -13.24 -16.62
C GLN A 389 -1.89 -13.69 -16.13
N LYS A 390 -2.97 -13.31 -16.84
CA LYS A 390 -4.32 -13.80 -16.54
C LYS A 390 -4.41 -15.32 -16.62
N GLU A 391 -3.83 -15.94 -17.65
CA GLU A 391 -3.79 -17.39 -17.81
C GLU A 391 -2.97 -18.08 -16.71
N SER A 392 -1.79 -17.54 -16.39
CA SER A 392 -0.93 -18.01 -15.30
C SER A 392 -1.69 -17.98 -13.96
N ASP A 393 -2.33 -16.84 -13.63
CA ASP A 393 -3.09 -16.69 -12.39
C ASP A 393 -4.30 -17.63 -12.33
N LEU A 394 -4.94 -17.92 -13.47
CA LEU A 394 -6.03 -18.90 -13.56
C LEU A 394 -5.53 -20.33 -13.31
N LEU A 395 -4.37 -20.69 -13.87
CA LEU A 395 -3.73 -21.99 -13.63
C LEU A 395 -3.30 -22.13 -12.16
N THR A 396 -2.71 -21.08 -11.57
CA THR A 396 -2.38 -21.05 -10.14
C THR A 396 -3.62 -21.18 -9.27
N LEU A 397 -4.72 -20.50 -9.61
CA LEU A 397 -5.99 -20.67 -8.89
C LEU A 397 -6.48 -22.13 -8.96
N LYS A 398 -6.44 -22.75 -10.14
CA LYS A 398 -6.82 -24.16 -10.32
C LYS A 398 -5.92 -25.07 -9.47
N GLN A 399 -4.61 -24.89 -9.55
CA GLN A 399 -3.63 -25.68 -8.78
C GLN A 399 -3.86 -25.54 -7.27
N ASN A 400 -4.07 -24.32 -6.78
CA ASN A 400 -4.31 -24.05 -5.36
C ASN A 400 -5.59 -24.72 -4.86
N ILE A 401 -6.67 -24.72 -5.66
CA ILE A 401 -7.94 -25.39 -5.31
C ILE A 401 -7.75 -26.91 -5.23
N TYR A 402 -7.07 -27.51 -6.22
CA TYR A 402 -6.80 -28.94 -6.23
C TYR A 402 -5.90 -29.34 -5.04
N GLN A 403 -4.86 -28.55 -4.77
CA GLN A 403 -3.98 -28.78 -3.63
C GLN A 403 -4.75 -28.64 -2.30
N ALA A 404 -5.60 -27.62 -2.16
CA ALA A 404 -6.44 -27.44 -0.99
C ALA A 404 -7.38 -28.64 -0.77
N TYR A 405 -7.97 -29.18 -1.85
CA TYR A 405 -8.84 -30.36 -1.77
C TYR A 405 -8.09 -31.60 -1.32
N PHE A 406 -6.96 -31.93 -1.94
CA PHE A 406 -6.17 -33.10 -1.54
C PHE A 406 -5.63 -32.97 -0.12
N ASN A 407 -5.23 -31.76 0.29
CA ASN A 407 -4.83 -31.49 1.67
C ASN A 407 -6.01 -31.68 2.64
N ALA A 408 -7.20 -31.21 2.29
CA ALA A 408 -8.40 -31.39 3.12
C ALA A 408 -8.75 -32.88 3.29
N VAL A 409 -8.77 -33.65 2.20
CA VAL A 409 -9.02 -35.11 2.24
C VAL A 409 -7.97 -35.82 3.11
N ALA A 410 -6.69 -35.51 2.92
CA ALA A 410 -5.61 -36.12 3.70
C ALA A 410 -5.71 -35.75 5.19
N SER A 411 -6.02 -34.48 5.50
CA SER A 411 -6.18 -34.01 6.88
C SER A 411 -7.37 -34.67 7.59
N LEU A 412 -8.48 -34.93 6.88
CA LEU A 412 -9.62 -35.69 7.42
C LEU A 412 -9.22 -37.12 7.79
N GLN A 413 -8.56 -37.84 6.88
CA GLN A 413 -8.11 -39.21 7.14
C GLN A 413 -7.09 -39.28 8.29
N LYS A 414 -6.20 -38.29 8.37
CA LYS A 414 -5.23 -38.16 9.47
C LYS A 414 -5.93 -37.88 10.81
N PHE A 415 -6.93 -37.00 10.83
CA PHE A 415 -7.75 -36.73 12.01
C PHE A 415 -8.48 -37.98 12.50
N GLU A 416 -9.14 -38.73 11.60
CA GLU A 416 -9.83 -39.97 11.96
C GLU A 416 -8.87 -41.04 12.52
N SER A 417 -7.68 -41.15 11.94
CA SER A 417 -6.64 -42.08 12.39
C SER A 417 -6.10 -41.69 13.77
N ASN A 418 -5.77 -40.41 13.98
CA ASN A 418 -5.30 -39.91 15.27
C ASN A 418 -6.38 -39.98 16.36
N ARG A 419 -7.66 -39.78 16.01
CA ARG A 419 -8.79 -39.98 16.93
C ARG A 419 -8.87 -41.43 17.41
N LYS A 420 -8.71 -42.41 16.52
CA LYS A 420 -8.63 -43.83 16.91
C LYS A 420 -7.38 -44.11 17.74
N ALA A 421 -6.23 -43.54 17.39
CA ALA A 421 -4.98 -43.69 18.16
C ALA A 421 -5.12 -43.19 19.60
N VAL A 422 -5.78 -42.05 19.80
CA VAL A 422 -6.10 -41.53 21.15
C VAL A 422 -6.98 -42.50 21.91
N ALA A 423 -8.08 -42.98 21.31
CA ALA A 423 -8.96 -43.95 21.98
C ALA A 423 -8.22 -45.23 22.42
N THR A 424 -7.30 -45.72 21.59
CA THR A 424 -6.45 -46.88 21.96
C THR A 424 -5.43 -46.55 23.04
N ALA A 425 -4.78 -45.39 22.97
CA ALA A 425 -3.78 -44.97 23.95
C ALA A 425 -4.43 -44.66 25.31
N GLU A 426 -5.65 -44.12 25.32
CA GLU A 426 -6.44 -43.89 26.54
C GLU A 426 -6.74 -45.22 27.22
N ARG A 427 -7.15 -46.23 26.45
CA ARG A 427 -7.41 -47.57 27.00
C ARG A 427 -6.14 -48.22 27.55
N SER A 428 -5.02 -48.13 26.83
CA SER A 428 -3.73 -48.64 27.30
C SER A 428 -3.28 -47.94 28.57
N PHE A 429 -3.42 -46.62 28.64
CA PHE A 429 -3.06 -45.83 29.82
C PHE A 429 -3.95 -46.12 31.02
N ASP A 430 -5.26 -46.31 30.84
CA ASP A 430 -6.19 -46.74 31.90
C ASP A 430 -5.78 -48.10 32.49
N LEU A 431 -5.47 -49.08 31.63
CA LEU A 431 -5.00 -50.40 32.07
C LEU A 431 -3.63 -50.31 32.77
N ALA A 432 -2.71 -49.51 32.23
CA ALA A 432 -1.41 -49.26 32.83
C ALA A 432 -1.54 -48.61 34.22
N THR A 433 -2.40 -47.60 34.35
CA THR A 433 -2.69 -46.91 35.61
C THR A 433 -3.25 -47.88 36.65
N LYS A 434 -4.21 -48.72 36.28
CA LYS A 434 -4.76 -49.75 37.18
C LYS A 434 -3.71 -50.73 37.67
N ARG A 435 -2.85 -51.22 36.78
CA ARG A 435 -1.75 -52.14 37.13
C ARG A 435 -0.68 -51.46 37.99
N PHE A 436 -0.35 -50.21 37.70
CA PHE A 436 0.59 -49.40 38.47
C PHE A 436 0.09 -49.18 39.89
N ASN A 437 -1.18 -48.83 40.06
CA ASN A 437 -1.79 -48.60 41.38
C ASN A 437 -1.81 -49.84 42.29
N VAL A 438 -1.74 -51.04 41.71
CA VAL A 438 -1.63 -52.31 42.46
C VAL A 438 -0.20 -52.87 42.49
N GLY A 439 0.81 -52.09 42.06
CA GLY A 439 2.22 -52.48 42.08
C GLY A 439 2.66 -53.50 41.02
N LEU A 440 1.81 -53.78 40.01
CA LEU A 440 2.06 -54.74 38.94
C LEU A 440 2.68 -54.13 37.66
N LEU A 441 3.05 -52.84 37.70
CA LEU A 441 3.68 -52.11 36.61
C LEU A 441 4.80 -51.23 37.15
N SER A 442 5.91 -51.12 36.43
CA SER A 442 7.01 -50.23 36.79
C SER A 442 6.64 -48.76 36.54
N THR A 443 7.30 -47.83 37.25
CA THR A 443 7.14 -46.39 37.03
C THR A 443 7.52 -45.98 35.61
N ILE A 444 8.61 -46.53 35.08
CA ILE A 444 9.03 -46.30 33.69
C ILE A 444 7.93 -46.72 32.70
N ASP A 445 7.37 -47.92 32.83
CA ASP A 445 6.31 -48.38 31.92
C ASP A 445 5.04 -47.54 32.04
N TYR A 446 4.69 -47.09 33.25
CA TYR A 446 3.59 -46.15 33.46
C TYR A 446 3.85 -44.83 32.73
N LEU A 447 5.05 -44.25 32.89
CA LEU A 447 5.46 -43.01 32.22
C LEU A 447 5.49 -43.15 30.69
N VAL A 448 5.93 -44.29 30.16
CA VAL A 448 5.88 -44.57 28.73
C VAL A 448 4.44 -44.56 28.22
N ASN A 449 3.51 -45.21 28.91
CA ASN A 449 2.08 -45.21 28.52
C ASN A 449 1.45 -43.80 28.64
N GLN A 450 1.82 -43.05 29.68
CA GLN A 450 1.41 -41.66 29.85
C GLN A 450 1.90 -40.80 28.68
N ASN A 451 3.19 -40.84 28.37
CA ASN A 451 3.81 -40.10 27.27
C ASN A 451 3.20 -40.45 25.90
N ASN A 452 2.91 -41.73 25.66
CA ASN A 452 2.24 -42.20 24.45
C ASN A 452 0.83 -41.61 24.31
N LEU A 453 0.05 -41.57 25.40
CA LEU A 453 -1.27 -40.95 25.42
C LEU A 453 -1.21 -39.45 25.10
N PHE A 454 -0.34 -38.70 25.78
CA PHE A 454 -0.24 -37.25 25.54
C PHE A 454 0.25 -36.93 24.13
N THR A 455 1.19 -37.72 23.60
CA THR A 455 1.64 -37.60 22.21
C THR A 455 0.49 -37.85 21.23
N ALA A 456 -0.32 -38.89 21.45
CA ALA A 456 -1.48 -39.18 20.62
C ALA A 456 -2.51 -38.03 20.68
N LYS A 457 -2.77 -37.47 21.87
CA LYS A 457 -3.69 -36.33 22.04
C LYS A 457 -3.20 -35.06 21.33
N ILE A 458 -1.91 -34.72 21.44
CA ILE A 458 -1.31 -33.60 20.69
C ILE A 458 -1.50 -33.80 19.18
N ASN A 459 -1.22 -35.01 18.69
CA ASN A 459 -1.38 -35.34 17.28
C ASN A 459 -2.84 -35.24 16.81
N GLN A 460 -3.79 -35.70 17.62
CA GLN A 460 -5.22 -35.56 17.32
C GLN A 460 -5.64 -34.10 17.24
N ILE A 461 -5.32 -33.31 18.26
CA ILE A 461 -5.66 -31.87 18.32
C ILE A 461 -5.05 -31.15 17.10
N SER A 462 -3.75 -31.36 16.84
CA SER A 462 -3.06 -30.79 15.67
C SER A 462 -3.76 -31.16 14.35
N SER A 463 -4.09 -32.43 14.15
CA SER A 463 -4.82 -32.87 12.95
C SER A 463 -6.25 -32.34 12.86
N HIS A 464 -6.92 -32.10 13.99
CA HIS A 464 -8.27 -31.55 14.01
C HIS A 464 -8.26 -30.08 13.55
N TYR A 465 -7.37 -29.26 14.11
CA TYR A 465 -7.18 -27.86 13.69
C TYR A 465 -6.71 -27.77 12.23
N ASP A 466 -5.80 -28.65 11.79
CA ASP A 466 -5.36 -28.70 10.39
C ASP A 466 -6.54 -29.02 9.46
N PHE A 467 -7.36 -30.02 9.80
CA PHE A 467 -8.56 -30.37 9.03
C PHE A 467 -9.54 -29.20 8.91
N VAL A 468 -9.90 -28.57 10.03
CA VAL A 468 -10.80 -27.41 10.04
C VAL A 468 -10.22 -26.28 9.19
N PHE A 469 -8.91 -26.00 9.30
CA PHE A 469 -8.26 -24.99 8.49
C PHE A 469 -8.33 -25.30 6.99
N LYS A 470 -7.97 -26.52 6.57
CA LYS A 470 -8.00 -26.90 5.14
C LYS A 470 -9.40 -26.85 4.56
N MET A 471 -10.42 -27.24 5.33
CA MET A 471 -11.82 -27.11 4.93
C MET A 471 -12.21 -25.65 4.73
N LYS A 472 -11.84 -24.77 5.67
CA LYS A 472 -12.17 -23.33 5.60
C LYS A 472 -11.49 -22.61 4.45
N VAL A 473 -10.24 -22.97 4.12
CA VAL A 473 -9.55 -22.48 2.92
C VAL A 473 -10.32 -22.85 1.66
N LEU A 474 -10.91 -24.05 1.61
CA LEU A 474 -11.62 -24.53 0.44
C LEU A 474 -13.03 -23.93 0.31
N GLU A 475 -13.75 -23.76 1.42
CA GLU A 475 -14.99 -22.97 1.49
C GLU A 475 -14.77 -21.51 1.04
N TYR A 476 -13.61 -20.94 1.39
CA TYR A 476 -13.21 -19.63 0.92
C TYR A 476 -13.05 -19.60 -0.61
N TYR A 477 -12.42 -20.60 -1.24
CA TYR A 477 -12.36 -20.71 -2.69
C TYR A 477 -13.73 -20.86 -3.36
N LYS A 478 -14.70 -21.51 -2.69
CA LYS A 478 -16.10 -21.62 -3.15
C LYS A 478 -16.83 -20.27 -3.17
N GLY A 479 -16.31 -19.25 -2.48
CA GLY A 479 -16.85 -17.88 -2.47
C GLY A 479 -17.78 -17.59 -1.30
N LEU A 480 -17.80 -18.44 -0.27
CA LEU A 480 -18.62 -18.26 0.94
C LEU A 480 -18.01 -17.26 1.95
N GLY A 481 -16.79 -16.76 1.66
CA GLY A 481 -15.97 -16.02 2.61
C GLY A 481 -15.43 -16.91 3.73
N VAL A 482 -14.56 -16.37 4.59
CA VAL A 482 -14.16 -17.08 5.81
C VAL A 482 -15.26 -16.87 6.86
N ARG A 483 -16.15 -17.85 7.01
CA ARG A 483 -17.10 -17.95 8.13
C ARG A 483 -16.54 -19.00 9.08
N LEU A 484 -16.10 -18.58 10.27
CA LEU A 484 -15.53 -19.46 11.30
C LEU A 484 -16.39 -19.34 12.55
#